data_AF-A0A6P1YES8-F1
#
_entry.id   AF-A0A6P1YES8-F1
#
_cell.length_a   1.000
_cell.length_b   1.000
_cell.length_c   1.000
_cell.angle_alpha   90.00
_cell.angle_beta   90.00
_cell.angle_gamma   90.00
#
_symmetry.space_group_name_H-M   'P 1'
#
loop_
_entity.id
_entity.type
_entity.pdbx_description
1 polymer ?
#
loop_
_entity_poly.entity_id
_entity_poly.type
_entity_poly.pdbx_seq_one_letter_code
_entity_poly.pdbx_strand_id
1 'polypeptide(L)'
;MNRKRMKRNNSKKNNNKMNNDEKISLKLPRDTRQLLNDNIENIGLKLNKYIKFVEKKGKEEVQKRTNNGMFRLSSAQRKLLDQITIRNRKMIIELQQAGYEIKTALFKPLWRMTIGLGIPSVRETSMLFHHIYGIPYIPASMIKGVVRNFIITEKFRGGDRKAEEAALQDEGFCDIFGCPKNSVYKESRQGKIVFFDAFPIDPVNIEWDIMNVHYQKYYNGNEYPADSQNPNPVFFLTIKDTQFYFVIGIKGENEEIKSGVFAGEKILDLTFDYFKKTLKNYGLGAKTAVGYGFMKEENLENFL
;
A
#
# COMPACT_ATOMS: atom_id res chain seq x y z
N MET A 1 30.43 -60.00 -27.58
CA MET A 1 29.68 -59.48 -28.76
C MET A 1 28.45 -58.75 -28.25
N ASN A 2 28.41 -57.44 -28.47
CA ASN A 2 27.44 -56.48 -27.95
C ASN A 2 25.98 -56.77 -28.34
N ARG A 3 25.02 -56.47 -27.45
CA ARG A 3 23.75 -55.83 -27.80
C ARG A 3 23.06 -55.11 -26.62
N LYS A 4 23.24 -53.78 -26.64
CA LYS A 4 22.26 -52.69 -26.42
C LYS A 4 21.37 -52.74 -25.16
N ARG A 5 21.75 -51.94 -24.15
CA ARG A 5 20.82 -51.25 -23.24
C ARG A 5 20.73 -49.78 -23.66
N MET A 6 19.56 -49.36 -24.13
CA MET A 6 19.25 -47.95 -24.44
C MET A 6 19.38 -47.09 -23.18
N LYS A 7 20.26 -46.08 -23.20
CA LYS A 7 20.22 -44.94 -22.29
C LYS A 7 19.71 -43.72 -23.06
N ARG A 8 18.60 -43.16 -22.59
CA ARG A 8 18.04 -41.88 -23.02
C ARG A 8 19.04 -40.76 -22.71
N ASN A 9 19.61 -40.15 -23.75
CA ASN A 9 20.34 -38.89 -23.64
C ASN A 9 19.33 -37.74 -23.58
N ASN A 10 19.02 -37.25 -22.38
CA ASN A 10 18.43 -35.93 -22.17
C ASN A 10 19.43 -35.07 -21.39
N SER A 11 20.33 -34.43 -22.13
CA SER A 11 21.13 -33.31 -21.62
C SER A 11 21.02 -32.14 -22.59
N LYS A 12 19.82 -31.59 -22.74
CA LYS A 12 19.68 -30.21 -23.24
C LYS A 12 20.11 -29.28 -22.11
N LYS A 13 21.40 -28.93 -22.11
CA LYS A 13 21.91 -27.73 -21.45
C LYS A 13 21.10 -26.55 -21.99
N ASN A 14 20.12 -26.07 -21.23
CA ASN A 14 19.50 -24.77 -21.43
C ASN A 14 20.53 -23.70 -21.04
N ASN A 15 21.45 -23.43 -21.96
CA ASN A 15 22.24 -22.21 -21.95
C ASN A 15 21.29 -21.05 -22.24
N ASN A 16 20.75 -20.42 -21.18
CA ASN A 16 20.22 -19.06 -21.29
C ASN A 16 21.40 -18.11 -21.55
N LYS A 17 21.80 -18.01 -22.83
CA LYS A 17 22.58 -16.86 -23.32
C LYS A 17 21.69 -15.63 -23.14
N MET A 18 21.99 -14.82 -22.12
CA MET A 18 21.57 -13.42 -22.11
C MET A 18 22.12 -12.77 -23.39
N ASN A 19 21.24 -12.22 -24.23
CA ASN A 19 21.64 -11.33 -25.30
C ASN A 19 22.28 -10.10 -24.67
N ASN A 20 23.58 -9.91 -24.92
CA ASN A 20 24.42 -8.83 -24.39
C ASN A 20 24.29 -7.51 -25.17
N ASP A 21 23.23 -7.32 -25.98
CA ASP A 21 23.11 -6.19 -26.91
C ASP A 21 21.93 -5.23 -26.59
N GLU A 22 21.43 -5.20 -25.35
CA GLU A 22 20.50 -4.12 -24.95
C GLU A 22 21.31 -2.92 -24.43
N LYS A 23 21.41 -1.85 -25.24
CA LYS A 23 22.02 -0.59 -24.82
C LYS A 23 21.17 0.04 -23.70
N ILE A 24 21.70 0.05 -22.48
CA ILE A 24 21.04 0.65 -21.31
C ILE A 24 21.43 2.13 -21.21
N SER A 25 20.43 3.00 -21.08
CA SER A 25 20.58 4.44 -20.93
C SER A 25 19.94 4.93 -19.62
N LEU A 26 20.56 5.93 -18.98
CA LEU A 26 20.05 6.60 -17.78
C LEU A 26 19.79 8.07 -18.12
N LYS A 27 18.59 8.57 -17.83
CA LYS A 27 18.21 9.98 -18.03
C LYS A 27 18.46 10.80 -16.76
N LEU A 28 19.71 10.78 -16.29
CA LEU A 28 20.17 11.52 -15.11
C LEU A 28 21.14 12.64 -15.50
N PRO A 29 21.15 13.75 -14.75
CA PRO A 29 22.21 14.77 -14.85
C PRO A 29 23.62 14.15 -14.81
N ARG A 30 24.58 14.77 -15.49
CA ARG A 30 25.92 14.20 -15.71
C ARG A 30 26.68 14.00 -14.39
N ASP A 31 26.65 15.01 -13.53
CA ASP A 31 27.20 15.01 -12.18
C ASP A 31 26.62 13.86 -11.33
N THR A 32 25.30 13.69 -11.35
CA THR A 32 24.58 12.65 -10.60
C THR A 32 24.97 11.26 -11.10
N ARG A 33 25.10 11.09 -12.42
CA ARG A 33 25.52 9.82 -13.03
C ARG A 33 26.96 9.44 -12.67
N GLN A 34 27.82 10.42 -12.44
CA GLN A 34 29.21 10.18 -12.01
C GLN A 34 29.29 9.76 -10.54
N LEU A 35 28.39 10.24 -9.69
CA LEU A 35 28.36 9.97 -8.26
C LEU A 35 27.57 8.70 -7.90
N LEU A 36 26.55 8.34 -8.69
CA LEU A 36 25.71 7.18 -8.42
C LEU A 36 26.41 5.88 -8.81
N ASN A 37 26.56 4.98 -7.84
CA ASN A 37 26.77 3.57 -8.09
C ASN A 37 25.41 2.83 -8.15
N ASP A 38 25.40 1.59 -8.61
CA ASP A 38 24.16 0.76 -8.65
C ASP A 38 23.62 0.39 -7.25
N ASN A 39 24.35 0.74 -6.17
CA ASN A 39 24.03 0.46 -4.76
C ASN A 39 23.27 1.61 -4.08
N ILE A 40 22.12 1.98 -4.64
CA ILE A 40 21.20 2.95 -4.03
C ILE A 40 20.41 2.27 -2.90
N GLU A 41 20.61 2.73 -1.66
CA GLU A 41 19.94 2.20 -0.46
C GLU A 41 18.49 2.70 -0.30
N ASN A 42 18.16 3.91 -0.76
CA ASN A 42 16.78 4.39 -0.70
C ASN A 42 15.96 3.76 -1.84
N ILE A 43 15.04 2.83 -1.52
CA ILE A 43 14.26 2.09 -2.52
C ILE A 43 13.37 3.03 -3.32
N GLY A 44 12.68 3.96 -2.66
CA GLY A 44 11.86 4.97 -3.33
C GLY A 44 12.66 5.79 -4.36
N LEU A 45 13.87 6.23 -4.01
CA LEU A 45 14.78 6.93 -4.92
C LEU A 45 15.21 6.04 -6.09
N LYS A 46 15.61 4.79 -5.79
CA LYS A 46 16.02 3.82 -6.81
C LYS A 46 14.91 3.55 -7.83
N LEU A 47 13.67 3.37 -7.36
CA LEU A 47 12.54 3.05 -8.22
C LEU A 47 12.02 4.26 -9.01
N ASN A 48 11.95 5.43 -8.36
CA ASN A 48 11.33 6.61 -8.94
C ASN A 48 12.29 7.49 -9.75
N LYS A 49 13.59 7.47 -9.43
CA LYS A 49 14.58 8.36 -10.05
C LYS A 49 15.67 7.62 -10.81
N TYR A 50 16.06 6.41 -10.39
CA TYR A 50 17.10 5.62 -11.09
C TYR A 50 16.49 4.68 -12.15
N ILE A 51 15.87 5.27 -13.18
CA ILE A 51 15.15 4.54 -14.22
C ILE A 51 16.07 4.21 -15.39
N LYS A 52 16.18 2.91 -15.70
CA LYS A 52 16.92 2.39 -16.85
C LYS A 52 16.00 2.34 -18.08
N PHE A 53 16.50 2.91 -19.18
CA PHE A 53 15.88 2.85 -20.49
C PHE A 53 16.64 1.83 -21.33
N VAL A 54 15.91 1.01 -22.09
CA VAL A 54 16.46 -0.03 -22.95
C VAL A 54 16.07 0.25 -24.39
N GLU A 55 17.00 0.11 -25.30
CA GLU A 55 16.72 0.24 -26.73
C GLU A 55 16.19 -1.09 -27.28
N LYS A 56 14.98 -1.06 -27.83
CA LYS A 56 14.32 -2.21 -28.47
C LYS A 56 13.79 -1.82 -29.84
N LYS A 57 14.24 -2.51 -30.89
CA LYS A 57 13.83 -2.29 -32.28
C LYS A 57 13.95 -0.81 -32.71
N GLY A 58 15.03 -0.13 -32.30
CA GLY A 58 15.29 1.28 -32.60
C GLY A 58 14.42 2.29 -31.85
N LYS A 59 13.63 1.85 -30.87
CA LYS A 59 12.90 2.72 -29.94
C LYS A 59 13.43 2.55 -28.53
N GLU A 60 13.57 3.66 -27.82
CA GLU A 60 13.95 3.65 -26.41
C GLU A 60 12.68 3.42 -25.56
N GLU A 61 12.69 2.36 -24.77
CA GLU A 61 11.59 1.99 -23.89
C GLU A 61 12.04 1.95 -22.43
N VAL A 62 11.12 2.23 -21.51
CA VAL A 62 11.38 2.09 -20.08
C VAL A 62 11.53 0.61 -19.75
N GLN A 63 12.56 0.25 -19.00
CA GLN A 63 12.73 -1.12 -18.52
C GLN A 63 11.56 -1.48 -17.59
N LYS A 64 10.57 -2.25 -18.08
CA LYS A 64 9.34 -2.58 -17.34
C LYS A 64 9.56 -3.36 -16.04
N ARG A 65 10.58 -4.22 -15.98
CA ARG A 65 10.94 -5.00 -14.78
C ARG A 65 12.44 -5.06 -14.58
N THR A 66 12.88 -5.07 -13.33
CA THR A 66 14.25 -5.47 -12.98
C THR A 66 14.31 -6.99 -12.81
N ASN A 67 15.38 -7.64 -13.28
CA ASN A 67 15.51 -9.11 -13.19
C ASN A 67 15.54 -9.67 -11.76
N ASN A 68 15.76 -8.81 -10.76
CA ASN A 68 15.65 -9.17 -9.35
C ASN A 68 14.20 -8.99 -8.91
N GLY A 69 13.42 -10.07 -8.97
CA GLY A 69 11.99 -10.12 -8.66
C GLY A 69 11.61 -9.84 -7.21
N MET A 70 12.58 -9.54 -6.33
CA MET A 70 12.34 -9.18 -4.94
C MET A 70 13.34 -8.13 -4.49
N PHE A 71 12.85 -6.99 -4.01
CA PHE A 71 13.70 -6.02 -3.33
C PHE A 71 13.93 -6.52 -1.89
N ARG A 72 14.90 -7.41 -1.71
CA ARG A 72 15.36 -7.81 -0.37
C ARG A 72 16.13 -6.66 0.26
N LEU A 73 15.81 -6.36 1.51
CA LEU A 73 16.44 -5.23 2.18
C LEU A 73 17.94 -5.45 2.40
N SER A 74 18.73 -4.38 2.26
CA SER A 74 20.11 -4.32 2.74
C SER A 74 20.15 -4.26 4.26
N SER A 75 21.29 -4.58 4.87
CA SER A 75 21.52 -4.43 6.31
C SER A 75 21.29 -2.99 6.80
N ALA A 76 21.59 -1.99 5.97
CA ALA A 76 21.34 -0.58 6.27
C ALA A 76 19.84 -0.25 6.38
N GLN A 77 19.01 -0.82 5.51
CA GLN A 77 17.56 -0.60 5.55
C GLN A 77 16.91 -1.26 6.76
N ARG A 78 17.42 -2.42 7.21
CA ARG A 78 16.99 -3.02 8.48
C ARG A 78 17.26 -2.07 9.66
N LYS A 79 18.48 -1.54 9.75
CA LYS A 79 18.82 -0.54 10.78
C LYS A 79 17.91 0.69 10.72
N LEU A 80 17.57 1.18 9.52
CA LEU A 80 16.64 2.30 9.35
C LEU A 80 15.25 1.97 9.89
N LEU A 81 14.70 0.78 9.60
CA LEU A 81 13.41 0.34 10.14
C LEU A 81 13.41 0.23 11.66
N ASP A 82 14.51 -0.27 12.24
CA ASP A 82 14.67 -0.33 13.69
C ASP A 82 14.62 1.08 14.31
N GLN A 83 15.29 2.06 13.69
CA GLN A 83 15.28 3.46 14.15
C GLN A 83 13.89 4.10 14.01
N ILE A 84 13.18 3.85 12.91
CA ILE A 84 11.79 4.33 12.71
C ILE A 84 10.88 3.73 13.78
N THR A 85 11.01 2.43 14.05
CA THR A 85 10.24 1.74 15.09
C THR A 85 10.51 2.35 16.47
N ILE A 86 11.78 2.56 16.84
CA ILE A 86 12.16 3.20 18.12
C ILE A 86 11.57 4.61 18.21
N ARG A 87 11.67 5.41 17.13
CA ARG A 87 11.13 6.77 17.09
C ARG A 87 9.62 6.78 17.27
N ASN A 88 8.89 5.89 16.57
CA ASN A 88 7.44 5.80 16.68
C ASN A 88 6.99 5.38 18.09
N ARG A 89 7.73 4.47 18.74
CA ARG A 89 7.45 4.09 20.13
C ARG A 89 7.61 5.27 21.09
N LYS A 90 8.70 6.04 20.96
CA LYS A 90 8.92 7.25 21.77
C LYS A 90 7.79 8.26 21.57
N MET A 91 7.41 8.50 20.31
CA MET A 91 6.29 9.39 19.98
C MET A 91 4.99 8.94 20.65
N ILE A 92 4.69 7.64 20.67
CA ILE A 92 3.47 7.11 21.32
C ILE A 92 3.50 7.36 22.83
N ILE A 93 4.64 7.13 23.49
CA ILE A 93 4.81 7.38 24.93
C ILE A 93 4.62 8.87 25.23
N GLU A 94 5.23 9.76 24.43
CA GLU A 94 5.09 11.21 24.58
C GLU A 94 3.64 11.66 24.37
N LEU A 95 2.93 11.08 23.41
CA LEU A 95 1.50 11.37 23.20
C LEU A 95 0.65 10.90 24.38
N GLN A 96 0.91 9.71 24.94
CA GLN A 96 0.21 9.23 26.13
C GLN A 96 0.45 10.17 27.33
N GLN A 97 1.68 10.63 27.54
CA GLN A 97 2.01 11.62 28.57
C GLN A 97 1.34 12.97 28.32
N ALA A 98 1.11 13.34 27.06
CA ALA A 98 0.36 14.53 26.66
C ALA A 98 -1.17 14.38 26.74
N GLY A 99 -1.67 13.29 27.34
CA GLY A 99 -3.10 13.05 27.57
C GLY A 99 -3.83 12.43 26.38
N TYR A 100 -3.13 11.69 25.52
CA TYR A 100 -3.77 10.88 24.49
C TYR A 100 -4.04 9.46 24.99
N GLU A 101 -5.27 8.97 24.78
CA GLU A 101 -5.53 7.54 24.83
C GLU A 101 -5.21 6.95 23.45
N ILE A 102 -4.46 5.84 23.42
CA ILE A 102 -3.92 5.26 22.19
C ILE A 102 -4.22 3.77 22.15
N LYS A 103 -4.67 3.30 20.98
CA LYS A 103 -4.78 1.88 20.64
C LYS A 103 -3.88 1.55 19.46
N THR A 104 -3.30 0.36 19.52
CA THR A 104 -2.31 -0.10 18.54
C THR A 104 -2.59 -1.53 18.12
N ALA A 105 -2.29 -1.85 16.86
CA ALA A 105 -2.41 -3.21 16.34
C ALA A 105 -1.35 -3.50 15.29
N LEU A 106 -0.97 -4.77 15.21
CA LEU A 106 -0.16 -5.30 14.12
C LEU A 106 -1.04 -5.97 13.09
N PHE A 107 -0.82 -5.62 11.83
CA PHE A 107 -1.52 -6.25 10.72
C PHE A 107 -0.54 -6.58 9.60
N LYS A 108 -0.82 -7.68 8.91
CA LYS A 108 -0.04 -8.18 7.78
C LYS A 108 -0.96 -8.46 6.60
N PRO A 109 -0.59 -8.12 5.36
CA PRO A 109 -1.37 -8.53 4.19
C PRO A 109 -1.57 -10.04 4.16
N LEU A 110 -2.81 -10.48 3.92
CA LEU A 110 -3.14 -11.90 3.72
C LEU A 110 -2.52 -12.43 2.43
N TRP A 111 -2.50 -11.60 1.39
CA TRP A 111 -1.84 -11.88 0.12
C TRP A 111 -0.91 -10.73 -0.27
N ARG A 112 -1.28 -9.94 -1.28
CA ARG A 112 -0.53 -8.80 -1.78
C ARG A 112 -1.31 -7.52 -1.52
N MET A 113 -0.58 -6.45 -1.26
CA MET A 113 -1.14 -5.11 -1.12
C MET A 113 -0.42 -4.19 -2.10
N THR A 114 -1.16 -3.29 -2.76
CA THR A 114 -0.56 -2.24 -3.58
C THR A 114 -1.11 -0.89 -3.15
N ILE A 115 -0.22 0.06 -2.93
CA ILE A 115 -0.54 1.40 -2.43
C ILE A 115 0.04 2.42 -3.41
N GLY A 116 -0.75 3.43 -3.77
CA GLY A 116 -0.29 4.48 -4.69
C GLY A 116 -0.15 4.04 -6.14
N LEU A 117 -0.91 3.02 -6.58
CA LEU A 117 -0.86 2.51 -7.96
C LEU A 117 -1.10 3.61 -9.02
N GLY A 118 -1.98 4.57 -8.72
CA GLY A 118 -2.33 5.69 -9.60
C GLY A 118 -1.40 6.91 -9.51
N ILE A 119 -0.32 6.86 -8.73
CA ILE A 119 0.64 7.97 -8.68
C ILE A 119 1.34 8.06 -10.05
N PRO A 120 1.41 9.25 -10.67
CA PRO A 120 2.09 9.43 -11.95
C PRO A 120 3.53 8.89 -11.91
N SER A 121 3.85 8.03 -12.87
CA SER A 121 5.15 7.35 -12.93
C SER A 121 5.53 7.09 -14.37
N VAL A 122 6.84 7.19 -14.65
CA VAL A 122 7.44 6.85 -15.94
C VAL A 122 7.25 5.37 -16.27
N ARG A 123 7.01 4.52 -15.27
CA ARG A 123 6.76 3.07 -15.42
C ARG A 123 5.27 2.72 -15.58
N GLU A 124 4.42 3.71 -15.89
CA GLU A 124 2.94 3.61 -15.97
C GLU A 124 2.25 3.35 -14.61
N THR A 125 2.86 2.57 -13.73
CA THR A 125 2.40 2.31 -12.38
C THR A 125 3.44 2.73 -11.34
N SER A 126 3.00 2.93 -10.11
CA SER A 126 3.84 3.36 -9.00
C SER A 126 3.51 2.63 -7.71
N MET A 127 4.35 2.86 -6.70
CA MET A 127 4.08 2.51 -5.31
C MET A 127 4.38 3.72 -4.45
N LEU A 128 3.58 3.92 -3.40
CA LEU A 128 3.82 4.99 -2.46
C LEU A 128 5.01 4.65 -1.53
N PHE A 129 6.02 5.52 -1.53
CA PHE A 129 7.17 5.45 -0.64
C PHE A 129 7.23 6.72 0.22
N HIS A 130 7.67 6.57 1.46
CA HIS A 130 7.97 7.70 2.32
C HIS A 130 9.17 8.45 1.73
N HIS A 131 9.03 9.77 1.53
CA HIS A 131 10.02 10.55 0.77
C HIS A 131 11.44 10.47 1.38
N ILE A 132 11.54 10.55 2.71
CA ILE A 132 12.84 10.54 3.41
C ILE A 132 13.41 9.12 3.50
N TYR A 133 12.62 8.19 4.04
CA TYR A 133 13.08 6.84 4.36
C TYR A 133 13.14 5.89 3.16
N GLY A 134 12.43 6.19 2.06
CA GLY A 134 12.41 5.35 0.88
C GLY A 134 11.71 4.00 1.05
N ILE A 135 10.99 3.79 2.15
CA ILE A 135 10.20 2.59 2.45
C ILE A 135 8.73 2.83 2.13
N PRO A 136 7.96 1.81 1.74
CA PRO A 136 6.51 1.96 1.65
C PRO A 136 5.91 2.15 3.04
N TYR A 137 4.84 2.94 3.08
CA TYR A 137 4.08 3.24 4.29
C TYR A 137 2.62 3.46 3.92
N ILE A 138 1.71 3.31 4.88
CA ILE A 138 0.28 3.51 4.66
C ILE A 138 -0.10 4.86 5.28
N PRO A 139 -0.55 5.85 4.48
CA PRO A 139 -0.93 7.15 5.01
C PRO A 139 -2.13 7.08 5.94
N ALA A 140 -2.12 7.91 6.98
CA ALA A 140 -3.22 8.14 7.90
C ALA A 140 -4.52 8.49 7.18
N SER A 141 -4.43 9.29 6.11
CA SER A 141 -5.58 9.68 5.30
C SER A 141 -6.22 8.50 4.57
N MET A 142 -5.41 7.53 4.12
CA MET A 142 -5.90 6.30 3.51
C MET A 142 -6.64 5.44 4.54
N ILE A 143 -6.07 5.31 5.74
CA ILE A 143 -6.68 4.55 6.85
C ILE A 143 -8.00 5.21 7.25
N LYS A 144 -7.99 6.51 7.56
CA LYS A 144 -9.19 7.29 7.90
C LYS A 144 -10.26 7.16 6.82
N GLY A 145 -9.88 7.31 5.56
CA GLY A 145 -10.79 7.25 4.42
C GLY A 145 -11.47 5.89 4.27
N VAL A 146 -10.72 4.79 4.37
CA VAL A 146 -11.30 3.44 4.23
C VAL A 146 -12.20 3.09 5.41
N VAL A 147 -11.80 3.44 6.64
CA VAL A 147 -12.62 3.17 7.84
C VAL A 147 -13.90 3.99 7.79
N ARG A 148 -13.81 5.25 7.35
CA ARG A 148 -14.99 6.11 7.13
C ARG A 148 -15.94 5.49 6.12
N ASN A 149 -15.42 5.06 4.96
CA ASN A 149 -16.23 4.45 3.92
C ASN A 149 -16.90 3.16 4.42
N PHE A 150 -16.15 2.29 5.09
CA PHE A 150 -16.67 1.07 5.68
C PHE A 150 -17.84 1.34 6.63
N ILE A 151 -17.70 2.31 7.54
CA ILE A 151 -18.76 2.68 8.48
C ILE A 151 -19.99 3.21 7.73
N ILE A 152 -19.81 4.08 6.73
CA ILE A 152 -20.91 4.58 5.89
C ILE A 152 -21.66 3.40 5.27
N THR A 153 -20.96 2.50 4.59
CA THR A 153 -21.59 1.39 3.87
C THR A 153 -22.29 0.39 4.79
N GLU A 154 -21.70 0.06 5.94
CA GLU A 154 -22.25 -0.96 6.83
C GLU A 154 -23.40 -0.45 7.72
N LYS A 155 -23.40 0.84 8.07
CA LYS A 155 -24.36 1.40 9.04
C LYS A 155 -25.38 2.35 8.44
N PHE A 156 -25.05 3.01 7.34
CA PHE A 156 -25.90 4.02 6.74
C PHE A 156 -26.33 3.53 5.35
N ARG A 157 -27.55 2.97 5.26
CA ARG A 157 -28.07 2.39 4.02
C ARG A 157 -28.60 3.47 3.06
N GLY A 158 -28.39 3.27 1.77
CA GLY A 158 -28.78 4.17 0.68
C GLY A 158 -27.65 4.22 -0.35
N GLY A 159 -27.92 4.59 -1.61
CA GLY A 159 -26.81 4.83 -2.57
C GLY A 159 -25.81 5.87 -2.01
N ASP A 160 -24.55 5.82 -2.42
CA ASP A 160 -23.39 6.47 -1.77
C ASP A 160 -23.67 7.87 -1.21
N ARG A 161 -24.31 8.74 -1.99
CA ARG A 161 -24.61 10.11 -1.57
C ARG A 161 -25.63 10.19 -0.42
N LYS A 162 -26.69 9.38 -0.45
CA LYS A 162 -27.71 9.34 0.61
C LYS A 162 -27.16 8.74 1.90
N ALA A 163 -26.28 7.74 1.78
CA ALA A 163 -25.61 7.13 2.92
C ALA A 163 -24.69 8.12 3.63
N GLU A 164 -23.92 8.90 2.88
CA GLU A 164 -23.04 9.93 3.45
C GLU A 164 -23.82 11.07 4.10
N GLU A 165 -24.90 11.55 3.45
CA GLU A 165 -25.79 12.56 4.04
C GLU A 165 -26.41 12.06 5.36
N ALA A 166 -26.82 10.80 5.44
CA ALA A 166 -27.33 10.18 6.66
C ALA A 166 -26.26 10.04 7.75
N ALA A 167 -25.04 9.64 7.39
CA ALA A 167 -23.91 9.54 8.32
C ALA A 167 -23.56 10.90 8.94
N LEU A 168 -23.66 11.99 8.19
CA LEU A 168 -23.45 13.34 8.70
C LEU A 168 -24.56 13.82 9.67
N GLN A 169 -25.68 13.11 9.76
CA GLN A 169 -26.72 13.36 10.78
C GLN A 169 -26.53 12.51 12.04
N ASP A 170 -25.46 11.73 12.13
CA ASP A 170 -25.13 10.91 13.30
C ASP A 170 -24.02 11.55 14.14
N GLU A 171 -24.27 11.69 15.44
CA GLU A 171 -23.32 12.30 16.38
C GLU A 171 -22.00 11.53 16.49
N GLY A 172 -22.08 10.20 16.66
CA GLY A 172 -20.88 9.36 16.77
C GLY A 172 -20.02 9.42 15.50
N PHE A 173 -20.63 9.39 14.32
CA PHE A 173 -19.91 9.53 13.06
C PHE A 173 -19.17 10.89 12.96
N CYS A 174 -19.86 11.97 13.33
CA CYS A 174 -19.29 13.32 13.33
C CYS A 174 -18.16 13.46 14.37
N ASP A 175 -18.32 12.87 15.56
CA ASP A 175 -17.30 12.86 16.60
C ASP A 175 -16.05 12.09 16.18
N ILE A 176 -16.19 10.98 15.44
CA ILE A 176 -15.04 10.20 14.94
C ILE A 176 -14.30 10.96 13.82
N PHE A 177 -15.01 11.40 12.78
CA PHE A 177 -14.38 11.87 11.54
C PHE A 177 -14.33 13.39 11.37
N GLY A 178 -15.17 14.12 12.09
CA GLY A 178 -15.48 15.53 11.87
C GLY A 178 -16.64 15.71 10.88
N CYS A 179 -17.20 16.91 10.84
CA CYS A 179 -18.36 17.23 10.00
C CYS A 179 -18.37 18.70 9.54
N PRO A 180 -19.05 19.02 8.42
CA PRO A 180 -19.30 20.39 7.99
C PRO A 180 -20.53 20.99 8.68
N LYS A 181 -20.79 22.29 8.48
CA LYS A 181 -21.98 23.00 9.02
C LYS A 181 -23.32 22.31 8.76
N ASN A 182 -23.49 21.66 7.60
CA ASN A 182 -24.72 20.95 7.26
C ASN A 182 -24.70 19.51 7.80
N SER A 183 -24.62 19.36 9.12
CA SER A 183 -24.55 18.09 9.86
C SER A 183 -25.39 18.17 11.14
N VAL A 184 -25.43 17.09 11.92
CA VAL A 184 -26.17 17.00 13.19
C VAL A 184 -25.90 18.18 14.14
N TYR A 185 -24.66 18.66 14.19
CA TYR A 185 -24.25 19.74 15.10
C TYR A 185 -24.51 21.15 14.56
N LYS A 186 -24.93 21.31 13.30
CA LYS A 186 -25.20 22.60 12.65
C LYS A 186 -24.00 23.56 12.62
N GLU A 187 -22.79 23.05 12.82
CA GLU A 187 -21.54 23.78 12.75
C GLU A 187 -20.42 22.87 12.21
N SER A 188 -19.32 23.46 11.74
CA SER A 188 -18.18 22.67 11.31
C SER A 188 -17.38 22.20 12.52
N ARG A 189 -17.15 20.88 12.64
CA ARG A 189 -16.39 20.29 13.73
C ARG A 189 -15.24 19.43 13.23
N GLN A 190 -14.12 19.48 13.94
CA GLN A 190 -13.01 18.55 13.75
C GLN A 190 -13.34 17.22 14.46
N GLY A 191 -13.01 16.10 13.83
CA GLY A 191 -13.12 14.79 14.46
C GLY A 191 -12.14 14.63 15.63
N LYS A 192 -12.57 13.92 16.67
CA LYS A 192 -11.81 13.66 17.89
C LYS A 192 -10.71 12.61 17.67
N ILE A 193 -10.88 11.70 16.70
CA ILE A 193 -9.92 10.63 16.44
C ILE A 193 -8.77 11.11 15.54
N VAL A 194 -7.56 10.80 15.98
CA VAL A 194 -6.31 10.95 15.23
C VAL A 194 -5.88 9.59 14.68
N PHE A 195 -5.88 9.50 13.36
CA PHE A 195 -5.27 8.38 12.63
C PHE A 195 -3.81 8.73 12.34
N PHE A 196 -2.90 7.78 12.56
CA PHE A 196 -1.48 7.94 12.27
C PHE A 196 -1.06 7.15 11.03
N ASP A 197 0.04 7.56 10.41
CA ASP A 197 0.68 6.80 9.34
C ASP A 197 1.14 5.44 9.89
N ALA A 198 0.87 4.37 9.16
CA ALA A 198 1.33 3.03 9.53
C ALA A 198 2.62 2.70 8.77
N PHE A 199 3.64 2.35 9.54
CA PHE A 199 4.97 1.98 9.03
C PHE A 199 5.18 0.47 9.12
N PRO A 200 5.95 -0.11 8.19
CA PRO A 200 6.38 -1.49 8.32
C PRO A 200 7.33 -1.63 9.51
N ILE A 201 7.18 -2.72 10.26
CA ILE A 201 8.08 -3.06 11.38
C ILE A 201 9.06 -4.16 11.03
N ASP A 202 8.74 -4.94 10.01
CA ASP A 202 9.62 -5.95 9.45
C ASP A 202 10.22 -5.48 8.14
N PRO A 203 11.31 -6.13 7.70
CA PRO A 203 11.79 -5.97 6.35
C PRO A 203 10.69 -6.09 5.31
N VAL A 204 10.51 -5.03 4.52
CA VAL A 204 9.48 -4.97 3.50
C VAL A 204 9.83 -5.89 2.34
N ASN A 205 8.93 -6.82 2.03
CA ASN A 205 9.05 -7.66 0.83
C ASN A 205 8.24 -7.03 -0.32
N ILE A 206 8.96 -6.43 -1.27
CA ILE A 206 8.37 -5.85 -2.48
C ILE A 206 8.58 -6.81 -3.66
N GLU A 207 7.49 -7.22 -4.29
CA GLU A 207 7.45 -8.11 -5.46
C GLU A 207 6.80 -7.39 -6.65
N TRP A 208 7.26 -7.75 -7.87
CA TRP A 208 6.54 -7.41 -9.09
C TRP A 208 5.34 -8.33 -9.27
N ASP A 209 4.21 -7.75 -9.65
CA ASP A 209 3.02 -8.47 -10.12
C ASP A 209 2.61 -7.97 -11.51
N ILE A 210 1.69 -8.69 -12.14
CA ILE A 210 1.26 -8.47 -13.52
C ILE A 210 -0.25 -8.36 -13.61
N MET A 211 -0.72 -7.40 -14.41
CA MET A 211 -2.11 -7.32 -14.85
C MET A 211 -2.12 -7.34 -16.38
N ASN A 212 -2.97 -8.18 -16.97
CA ASN A 212 -3.17 -8.24 -18.41
C ASN A 212 -4.48 -7.53 -18.76
N VAL A 213 -4.39 -6.45 -19.53
CA VAL A 213 -5.58 -5.79 -20.09
C VAL A 213 -5.89 -6.43 -21.44
N HIS A 214 -7.01 -7.14 -21.54
CA HIS A 214 -7.41 -7.84 -22.77
C HIS A 214 -8.16 -6.94 -23.76
N TYR A 215 -8.88 -5.92 -23.30
CA TYR A 215 -9.72 -5.07 -24.15
C TYR A 215 -9.28 -3.59 -24.14
N GLN A 216 -7.97 -3.33 -24.32
CA GLN A 216 -7.42 -1.97 -24.20
C GLN A 216 -8.06 -0.99 -25.19
N LYS A 217 -8.34 -1.42 -26.41
CA LYS A 217 -8.95 -0.54 -27.43
C LYS A 217 -10.40 -0.18 -27.10
N TYR A 218 -11.11 -1.08 -26.41
CA TYR A 218 -12.46 -0.81 -25.94
C TYR A 218 -12.49 0.23 -24.83
N TYR A 219 -11.61 0.09 -23.82
CA TYR A 219 -11.50 1.09 -22.76
C TYR A 219 -11.05 2.46 -23.27
N ASN A 220 -10.35 2.52 -24.40
CA ASN A 220 -9.97 3.76 -25.07
C ASN A 220 -11.05 4.29 -26.06
N GLY A 221 -12.20 3.62 -26.17
CA GLY A 221 -13.32 4.06 -27.03
C GLY A 221 -13.13 3.82 -28.54
N ASN A 222 -12.14 3.03 -28.94
CA ASN A 222 -11.79 2.85 -30.36
C ASN A 222 -12.47 1.65 -31.04
N GLU A 223 -12.68 0.55 -30.31
CA GLU A 223 -13.23 -0.71 -30.85
C GLU A 223 -14.17 -1.36 -29.84
N TYR A 224 -15.09 -2.21 -30.31
CA TYR A 224 -15.89 -3.08 -29.43
C TYR A 224 -15.00 -4.09 -28.68
N PRO A 225 -15.43 -4.60 -27.51
CA PRO A 225 -14.67 -5.58 -26.77
C PRO A 225 -14.71 -6.91 -27.53
N ALA A 226 -13.60 -7.24 -28.21
CA ALA A 226 -13.46 -8.46 -29.00
C ALA A 226 -12.28 -9.29 -28.48
N ASP A 227 -12.45 -10.62 -28.43
CA ASP A 227 -11.44 -11.57 -27.95
C ASP A 227 -10.22 -11.72 -28.88
N SER A 228 -10.19 -10.99 -29.99
CA SER A 228 -9.08 -10.94 -30.94
C SER A 228 -7.96 -9.97 -30.53
N GLN A 229 -8.16 -9.19 -29.46
CA GLN A 229 -7.15 -8.25 -28.97
C GLN A 229 -6.03 -8.96 -28.19
N ASN A 230 -4.79 -8.58 -28.48
CA ASN A 230 -3.63 -9.10 -27.75
C ASN A 230 -3.60 -8.53 -26.31
N PRO A 231 -3.36 -9.36 -25.29
CA PRO A 231 -3.22 -8.86 -23.92
C PRO A 231 -2.03 -7.92 -23.82
N ASN A 232 -2.18 -6.82 -23.09
CA ASN A 232 -1.09 -5.91 -22.77
C ASN A 232 -0.64 -6.08 -21.30
N PRO A 233 0.52 -6.71 -21.05
CA PRO A 233 1.09 -6.86 -19.71
C PRO A 233 1.49 -5.53 -19.08
N VAL A 234 0.87 -5.21 -17.96
CA VAL A 234 1.22 -4.07 -17.10
C VAL A 234 1.80 -4.62 -15.80
N PHE A 235 3.09 -4.34 -15.56
CA PHE A 235 3.76 -4.71 -14.32
C PHE A 235 3.57 -3.63 -13.27
N PHE A 236 3.36 -4.04 -12.02
CA PHE A 236 3.24 -3.12 -10.88
C PHE A 236 3.86 -3.71 -9.62
N LEU A 237 4.16 -2.84 -8.65
CA LEU A 237 4.77 -3.25 -7.40
C LEU A 237 3.71 -3.61 -6.36
N THR A 238 4.02 -4.64 -5.58
CA THR A 238 3.18 -5.13 -4.50
C THR A 238 4.01 -5.37 -3.24
N ILE A 239 3.38 -5.21 -2.09
CA ILE A 239 3.91 -5.53 -0.78
C ILE A 239 3.30 -6.87 -0.36
N LYS A 240 4.13 -7.78 0.10
CA LYS A 240 3.73 -9.10 0.59
C LYS A 240 4.44 -9.34 1.91
N ASP A 241 3.89 -10.22 2.75
CA ASP A 241 4.61 -10.78 3.89
C ASP A 241 5.31 -9.72 4.78
N THR A 242 4.66 -8.58 5.01
CA THR A 242 5.24 -7.43 5.72
C THR A 242 4.27 -6.97 6.80
N GLN A 243 4.72 -6.92 8.05
CA GLN A 243 3.88 -6.43 9.16
C GLN A 243 3.93 -4.92 9.25
N PHE A 244 2.77 -4.31 9.47
CA PHE A 244 2.58 -2.88 9.68
C PHE A 244 2.06 -2.64 11.08
N TYR A 245 2.57 -1.57 11.70
CA TYR A 245 2.13 -1.11 13.00
C TYR A 245 1.19 0.09 12.86
N PHE A 246 -0.04 -0.12 13.30
CA PHE A 246 -1.11 0.86 13.23
C PHE A 246 -1.34 1.49 14.59
N VAL A 247 -1.59 2.79 14.58
CA VAL A 247 -1.83 3.60 15.77
C VAL A 247 -3.05 4.47 15.51
N ILE A 248 -4.00 4.43 16.44
CA ILE A 248 -5.18 5.31 16.47
C ILE A 248 -5.27 5.87 17.88
N GLY A 249 -5.52 7.18 18.00
CA GLY A 249 -5.63 7.81 19.30
C GLY A 249 -6.71 8.88 19.36
N ILE A 250 -7.05 9.26 20.59
CA ILE A 250 -7.95 10.38 20.92
C ILE A 250 -7.22 11.26 21.94
N LYS A 251 -7.36 12.58 21.82
CA LYS A 251 -6.84 13.51 22.83
C LYS A 251 -7.91 13.75 23.89
N GLY A 252 -7.55 13.60 25.16
CA GLY A 252 -8.50 13.70 26.27
C GLY A 252 -9.25 12.40 26.50
N GLU A 253 -10.42 12.49 27.13
CA GLU A 253 -11.19 11.32 27.54
C GLU A 253 -11.83 10.60 26.34
N ASN A 254 -11.76 9.26 26.38
CA ASN A 254 -12.49 8.39 25.48
C ASN A 254 -13.97 8.33 25.91
N GLU A 255 -14.68 9.41 25.61
CA GLU A 255 -16.08 9.64 25.94
C GLU A 255 -17.02 8.60 25.30
N GLU A 256 -18.15 8.36 25.94
CA GLU A 256 -19.26 7.61 25.36
C GLU A 256 -20.07 8.47 24.39
N ILE A 257 -20.48 7.87 23.27
CA ILE A 257 -21.33 8.51 22.27
C ILE A 257 -22.74 8.62 22.83
N LYS A 258 -23.29 9.84 22.82
CA LYS A 258 -24.56 10.17 23.49
C LYS A 258 -25.80 9.71 22.73
N SER A 259 -25.75 9.71 21.40
CA SER A 259 -26.91 9.47 20.55
C SER A 259 -26.52 8.86 19.20
N GLY A 260 -27.52 8.46 18.42
CA GLY A 260 -27.32 7.89 17.09
C GLY A 260 -27.09 6.38 17.09
N VAL A 261 -26.61 5.85 15.97
CA VAL A 261 -26.45 4.40 15.76
C VAL A 261 -25.32 3.77 16.58
N PHE A 262 -24.54 4.61 17.26
CA PHE A 262 -23.38 4.25 18.07
C PHE A 262 -23.55 4.60 19.55
N ALA A 263 -24.76 4.96 20.00
CA ALA A 263 -25.00 5.38 21.37
C ALA A 263 -24.55 4.33 22.41
N GLY A 264 -23.89 4.80 23.47
CA GLY A 264 -23.35 3.96 24.56
C GLY A 264 -21.98 3.35 24.29
N GLU A 265 -21.45 3.46 23.07
CA GLU A 265 -20.10 3.01 22.73
C GLU A 265 -19.07 4.12 23.00
N LYS A 266 -17.86 3.74 23.40
CA LYS A 266 -16.73 4.67 23.54
C LYS A 266 -16.11 4.98 22.18
N ILE A 267 -15.82 6.26 21.92
CA ILE A 267 -15.41 6.75 20.60
C ILE A 267 -14.16 6.03 20.06
N LEU A 268 -13.09 5.91 20.87
CA LEU A 268 -11.85 5.27 20.45
C LEU A 268 -12.00 3.75 20.33
N ASP A 269 -12.70 3.10 21.27
CA ASP A 269 -12.95 1.65 21.23
C ASP A 269 -13.70 1.25 19.97
N LEU A 270 -14.82 1.91 19.72
CA LEU A 270 -15.66 1.70 18.55
C LEU A 270 -14.88 1.92 17.26
N THR A 271 -14.13 3.03 17.17
CA THR A 271 -13.34 3.37 15.97
C THR A 271 -12.28 2.31 15.71
N PHE A 272 -11.62 1.85 16.77
CA PHE A 272 -10.58 0.83 16.66
C PHE A 272 -11.15 -0.51 16.22
N ASP A 273 -12.33 -0.89 16.70
CA ASP A 273 -13.03 -2.10 16.26
C ASP A 273 -13.46 -2.03 14.80
N TYR A 274 -14.00 -0.89 14.36
CA TYR A 274 -14.29 -0.67 12.94
C TYR A 274 -13.03 -0.72 12.09
N PHE A 275 -11.95 -0.09 12.54
CA PHE A 275 -10.66 -0.16 11.87
C PHE A 275 -10.22 -1.62 11.64
N LYS A 276 -10.25 -2.48 12.68
CA LYS A 276 -9.90 -3.89 12.53
C LYS A 276 -10.82 -4.62 11.55
N LYS A 277 -12.13 -4.37 11.62
CA LYS A 277 -13.12 -4.96 10.70
C LYS A 277 -12.88 -4.51 9.26
N THR A 278 -12.60 -3.23 9.03
CA THR A 278 -12.29 -2.67 7.72
C THR A 278 -11.08 -3.36 7.09
N LEU A 279 -10.00 -3.52 7.85
CA LEU A 279 -8.78 -4.18 7.34
C LEU A 279 -9.01 -5.64 6.95
N LYS A 280 -9.88 -6.34 7.69
CA LYS A 280 -10.22 -7.74 7.46
C LYS A 280 -11.21 -7.93 6.30
N ASN A 281 -12.12 -6.98 6.06
CA ASN A 281 -13.27 -7.18 5.17
C ASN A 281 -13.28 -6.32 3.91
N TYR A 282 -12.65 -5.14 3.90
CA TYR A 282 -12.60 -4.24 2.73
C TYR A 282 -11.20 -4.12 2.13
N GLY A 283 -10.17 -4.39 2.95
CA GLY A 283 -8.77 -4.26 2.56
C GLY A 283 -8.31 -2.81 2.43
N LEU A 284 -7.01 -2.65 2.20
CA LEU A 284 -6.33 -1.36 2.05
C LEU A 284 -5.61 -1.21 0.70
N GLY A 285 -5.64 0.00 0.16
CA GLY A 285 -4.93 0.34 -1.08
C GLY A 285 -5.75 0.08 -2.33
N ALA A 286 -5.07 -0.25 -3.43
CA ALA A 286 -5.69 -0.44 -4.74
C ALA A 286 -6.03 -1.91 -4.99
N LYS A 287 -7.00 -2.14 -5.88
CA LYS A 287 -7.42 -3.48 -6.37
C LYS A 287 -8.02 -4.39 -5.27
N THR A 288 -8.67 -3.81 -4.28
CA THR A 288 -9.36 -4.56 -3.21
C THR A 288 -10.46 -5.47 -3.76
N ALA A 289 -11.20 -5.05 -4.79
CA ALA A 289 -12.24 -5.87 -5.44
C ALA A 289 -11.74 -7.22 -6.00
N VAL A 290 -10.43 -7.36 -6.25
CA VAL A 290 -9.81 -8.62 -6.72
C VAL A 290 -8.86 -9.23 -5.68
N GLY A 291 -9.04 -8.90 -4.41
CA GLY A 291 -8.40 -9.56 -3.28
C GLY A 291 -7.10 -8.93 -2.78
N TYR A 292 -6.68 -7.77 -3.29
CA TYR A 292 -5.49 -7.08 -2.76
C TYR A 292 -5.81 -6.33 -1.47
N GLY A 293 -4.83 -6.22 -0.58
CA GLY A 293 -4.89 -5.31 0.56
C GLY A 293 -5.66 -5.80 1.78
N PHE A 294 -6.30 -6.97 1.71
CA PHE A 294 -6.89 -7.60 2.89
C PHE A 294 -5.80 -7.98 3.89
N MET A 295 -6.05 -7.73 5.17
CA MET A 295 -5.05 -7.93 6.22
C MET A 295 -5.54 -8.85 7.32
N LYS A 296 -4.61 -9.60 7.89
CA LYS A 296 -4.79 -10.35 9.14
C LYS A 296 -4.11 -9.63 10.29
N GLU A 297 -4.75 -9.69 11.44
CA GLU A 297 -4.18 -9.21 12.70
C GLU A 297 -3.11 -10.19 13.17
N GLU A 298 -2.00 -9.67 13.66
CA GLU A 298 -0.88 -10.44 14.20
C GLU A 298 -0.74 -10.17 15.71
N ASN A 299 -0.20 -11.14 16.45
CA ASN A 299 -0.04 -11.00 17.90
C ASN A 299 0.95 -9.87 18.24
N LEU A 300 0.56 -9.02 19.20
CA LEU A 300 1.37 -7.89 19.66
C LEU A 300 2.53 -8.32 20.59
N GLU A 301 2.49 -9.54 21.13
CA GLU A 301 3.43 -10.03 22.16
C GLU A 301 4.89 -10.08 21.68
N ASN A 302 5.14 -10.10 20.37
CA ASN A 302 6.49 -10.05 19.81
C ASN A 302 7.00 -8.62 19.56
N PHE A 303 6.22 -7.59 19.93
CA PHE A 303 6.50 -6.20 19.58
C PHE A 303 6.69 -5.28 20.79
N LEU A 304 6.22 -5.63 21.99
CA LEU A 304 6.53 -4.91 23.22
C LEU A 304 7.77 -5.51 23.89
#